data_AF-A0A814QFM7-F1
#
_entry.id   AF-A0A814QFM7-F1
#
_cell.length_a   1.000
_cell.length_b   1.000
_cell.length_c   1.000
_cell.angle_alpha   90.00
_cell.angle_beta   90.00
_cell.angle_gamma   90.00
#
_symmetry.space_group_name_H-M   'P 1'
#
loop_
_entity.id
_entity.type
_entity.pdbx_description
1 polymer ?
#
loop_
_entity_poly.entity_id
_entity_poly.type
_entity_poly.pdbx_seq_one_letter_code
_entity_poly.pdbx_strand_id
1 'polypeptide(L)'
;MIYDALDGKLTKSSGEALVQDRYSLRCCPQFLGPIVETMYDITQIIEIEMNSANDNPLIDTNTGKVYCGGNFLGEHVALAMDRLRQVIGLMAKHLDVQVAQLVTPEFNNGLPACLVGNRARQVNIGVKALQICGNSIMPVLLFLGTSITDKFPTHAEQYNQNINSMGQMSACLARQSISTLCQHLSICLLVCVQALDLRANIIEKETNYDARPLLSENSRRVYEAVRLIINVPIDRKRPYIWDDGEHALDEHIARVAENLIGNENGPLYKLFSLTIMDSLHCADPGANQTHQPQGHEEQVAGVNIYKTGQGKSAIVLFTDIFGYTFINTRKLADRFANDTGTTVLIPDYFHGDSMNPTIPNYRDLLPDWLKRHPTTEACEIADKFISTIKGHYESIQVIGFCYGAKVVVYLITHPELSSTIKAAIVGHPSMLVKEEAKQIRRPILFLCAETDHIFTPDIEEYFEKELATSGFGTFLKYPGTVHGFIVRPDGSPQVNQQSEKAVQDAIEYFKKNI
;
A
#
# COMPACT_ATOMS: atom_id res chain seq x y z
N MET A 1 6.69 -7.07 5.61
CA MET A 1 7.39 -6.70 4.34
C MET A 1 8.21 -7.84 3.73
N ILE A 2 9.36 -8.26 4.29
CA ILE A 2 10.20 -9.30 3.64
C ILE A 2 9.53 -10.69 3.65
N TYR A 3 8.84 -11.04 4.74
CA TYR A 3 8.06 -12.28 4.83
C TYR A 3 6.93 -12.32 3.78
N ASP A 4 6.24 -11.20 3.58
CA ASP A 4 5.15 -11.06 2.60
C ASP A 4 5.69 -11.03 1.16
N ALA A 5 6.88 -10.46 0.94
CA ALA A 5 7.57 -10.52 -0.35
C ALA A 5 7.91 -11.97 -0.77
N LEU A 6 8.00 -12.89 0.19
CA LEU A 6 8.24 -14.31 -0.01
C LEU A 6 6.96 -15.17 0.06
N ASP A 7 5.78 -14.57 0.21
CA ASP A 7 4.49 -15.25 0.46
C ASP A 7 4.57 -16.26 1.63
N GLY A 8 5.39 -15.98 2.64
CA GLY A 8 5.65 -16.91 3.75
C GLY A 8 6.34 -18.22 3.36
N LYS A 9 6.86 -18.34 2.12
CA LYS A 9 7.65 -19.51 1.70
C LYS A 9 9.04 -19.43 2.30
N LEU A 10 9.33 -20.35 3.23
CA LEU A 10 10.70 -20.63 3.66
C LEU A 10 11.34 -21.61 2.67
N THR A 11 12.35 -21.16 1.92
CA THR A 11 13.21 -22.08 1.18
C THR A 11 14.05 -22.88 2.19
N LYS A 12 13.74 -24.17 2.37
CA LYS A 12 14.53 -25.06 3.24
C LYS A 12 15.95 -25.16 2.70
N SER A 13 16.94 -25.00 3.57
CA SER A 13 18.32 -25.33 3.25
C SER A 13 18.46 -26.85 3.07
N SER A 14 19.17 -27.26 2.02
CA SER A 14 19.68 -28.63 1.91
C SER A 14 20.73 -28.85 3.01
N GLY A 15 20.76 -30.05 3.58
CA GLY A 15 21.44 -30.39 4.84
C GLY A 15 22.97 -30.22 4.93
N GLU A 16 23.61 -29.56 3.96
CA GLU A 16 25.04 -29.18 3.97
C GLU A 16 25.26 -27.66 4.18
N ALA A 17 24.19 -26.88 4.34
CA ALA A 17 24.28 -25.43 4.48
C ALA A 17 24.74 -24.95 5.87
N LEU A 18 25.26 -23.71 5.94
CA LEU A 18 25.54 -23.01 7.19
C LEU A 18 24.28 -22.98 8.08
N VAL A 19 24.48 -23.12 9.39
CA VAL A 19 23.38 -23.04 10.39
C VAL A 19 22.66 -21.68 10.35
N GLN A 20 23.35 -20.63 9.92
CA GLN A 20 22.82 -19.28 9.80
C GLN A 20 23.26 -18.63 8.49
N ASP A 21 22.33 -17.96 7.82
CA ASP A 21 22.65 -17.14 6.65
C ASP A 21 23.57 -15.97 6.99
N ARG A 22 24.29 -15.50 5.98
CA ARG A 22 25.14 -14.30 6.05
C ARG A 22 24.31 -13.05 6.35
N TYR A 23 24.97 -12.03 6.92
CA TYR A 23 24.29 -10.86 7.47
C TYR A 23 23.50 -10.07 6.41
N SER A 24 23.94 -10.07 5.15
CA SER A 24 23.20 -9.38 4.08
C SER A 24 21.76 -9.92 3.95
N LEU A 25 21.52 -11.20 4.25
CA LEU A 25 20.18 -11.78 4.30
C LEU A 25 19.59 -11.72 5.71
N ARG A 26 20.32 -12.24 6.70
CA ARG A 26 19.79 -12.43 8.06
C ARG A 26 19.53 -11.12 8.81
N CYS A 27 20.36 -10.11 8.60
CA CYS A 27 20.22 -8.79 9.22
C CYS A 27 19.52 -7.78 8.30
N CYS A 28 18.95 -8.24 7.18
CA CYS A 28 18.25 -7.38 6.22
C CYS A 28 17.18 -6.50 6.89
N PRO A 29 16.30 -7.01 7.79
CA PRO A 29 15.32 -6.16 8.46
C PRO A 29 15.97 -5.07 9.32
N GLN A 30 17.00 -5.41 10.12
CA GLN A 30 17.67 -4.46 10.99
C GLN A 30 18.50 -3.42 10.24
N PHE A 31 19.03 -3.78 9.06
CA PHE A 31 19.77 -2.84 8.21
C PHE A 31 18.82 -1.89 7.45
N LEU A 32 17.73 -2.42 6.90
CA LEU A 32 16.76 -1.63 6.13
C LEU A 32 15.81 -0.80 7.01
N GLY A 33 15.55 -1.21 8.26
CA GLY A 33 14.63 -0.52 9.18
C GLY A 33 14.90 0.99 9.30
N PRO A 34 16.11 1.41 9.75
CA PRO A 34 16.45 2.83 9.86
C PRO A 34 16.43 3.59 8.53
N ILE A 35 16.66 2.89 7.41
CA ILE A 35 16.59 3.49 6.07
C ILE A 35 15.14 3.82 5.72
N VAL A 36 14.21 2.89 5.97
CA VAL A 36 12.78 3.08 5.76
C VAL A 36 12.24 4.18 6.68
N GLU A 37 12.60 4.17 7.96
CA GLU A 37 12.23 5.22 8.93
C GLU A 37 12.73 6.60 8.48
N THR A 38 13.98 6.68 8.01
CA THR A 38 14.55 7.94 7.49
C THR A 38 13.76 8.45 6.28
N MET A 39 13.37 7.57 5.35
CA MET A 39 12.56 7.97 4.19
C MET A 39 11.17 8.44 4.61
N TYR A 40 10.55 7.79 5.60
CA TYR A 40 9.27 8.21 6.16
C TYR A 40 9.35 9.61 6.78
N ASP A 41 10.35 9.85 7.63
CA ASP A 41 10.57 11.16 8.25
C ASP A 41 10.80 12.26 7.20
N ILE A 42 11.56 11.95 6.14
CA ILE A 42 11.81 12.88 5.03
C ILE A 42 10.50 13.23 4.32
N THR A 43 9.63 12.25 4.05
CA THR A 43 8.32 12.50 3.43
C THR A 43 7.51 13.51 4.24
N GLN A 44 7.40 13.30 5.55
CA GLN A 44 6.65 14.21 6.44
C GLN A 44 7.22 15.64 6.42
N ILE A 45 8.54 15.78 6.42
CA ILE A 45 9.21 17.08 6.34
C ILE A 45 8.89 17.78 5.02
N ILE A 46 8.93 17.06 3.90
CA ILE A 46 8.65 17.62 2.58
C ILE A 46 7.17 17.99 2.44
N GLU A 47 6.24 17.18 2.96
CA GLU A 47 4.81 17.49 2.97
C GLU A 47 4.51 18.77 3.74
N ILE A 48 5.14 18.98 4.90
CA ILE A 48 4.99 20.23 5.66
C ILE A 48 5.53 21.42 4.88
N GLU A 49 6.74 21.32 4.31
CA GLU A 49 7.35 22.41 3.55
C GLU A 49 6.51 22.78 2.31
N MET A 50 6.02 21.78 1.59
CA MET A 50 5.15 21.98 0.41
C MET A 50 3.86 22.73 0.74
N ASN A 51 3.37 22.62 1.97
CA ASN A 51 2.14 23.27 2.44
C ASN A 51 2.41 24.49 3.34
N SER A 52 3.66 24.96 3.42
CA SER A 52 4.04 26.12 4.23
C SER A 52 4.06 27.41 3.41
N ALA A 53 3.75 28.54 4.05
CA ALA A 53 3.97 29.87 3.49
C ALA A 53 5.46 30.25 3.69
N ASN A 54 6.27 30.05 2.65
CA ASN A 54 7.71 30.29 2.65
C ASN A 54 8.14 31.55 1.89
N ASP A 55 7.18 32.39 1.50
CA ASP A 55 7.44 33.74 1.02
C ASP A 55 7.72 34.71 2.17
N ASN A 56 8.11 35.94 1.82
CA ASN A 56 8.33 37.01 2.79
C ASN A 56 8.20 38.39 2.11
N PRO A 57 7.48 39.37 2.72
CA PRO A 57 6.86 39.33 4.05
C PRO A 57 5.50 38.63 4.09
N LEU A 58 5.13 38.11 5.27
CA LEU A 58 3.81 37.51 5.49
C LEU A 58 2.79 38.54 5.96
N ILE A 59 1.55 38.38 5.53
CA ILE A 59 0.43 39.26 5.87
C ILE A 59 -0.58 38.48 6.71
N ASP A 60 -0.85 38.94 7.93
CA ASP A 60 -1.95 38.43 8.74
C ASP A 60 -3.26 39.07 8.28
N THR A 61 -4.10 38.27 7.63
CA THR A 61 -5.37 38.69 7.05
C THR A 61 -6.40 39.14 8.08
N ASN A 62 -6.27 38.73 9.35
CA ASN A 62 -7.20 39.12 10.41
C ASN A 62 -6.88 40.52 10.96
N THR A 63 -5.58 40.86 11.06
CA THR A 63 -5.14 42.12 11.69
C THR A 63 -4.60 43.14 10.70
N GLY A 64 -4.35 42.75 9.45
CA GLY A 64 -3.70 43.57 8.42
C GLY A 64 -2.21 43.84 8.71
N LYS A 65 -1.61 43.16 9.70
CA LYS A 65 -0.20 43.35 10.04
C LYS A 65 0.71 42.61 9.06
N VAL A 66 1.87 43.21 8.81
CA VAL A 66 2.94 42.65 7.98
C VAL A 66 4.06 42.17 8.88
N TYR A 67 4.49 40.93 8.70
CA TYR A 67 5.59 40.31 9.43
C TYR A 67 6.75 40.02 8.49
N CYS A 68 7.93 40.58 8.80
CA CYS A 68 9.17 40.28 8.11
C CYS A 68 9.90 39.15 8.86
N GLY A 69 9.91 37.96 8.30
CA GLY A 69 10.51 36.75 8.85
C GLY A 69 11.56 36.13 7.92
N GLY A 70 11.83 34.84 8.13
CA GLY A 70 12.86 34.07 7.42
C GLY A 70 12.38 32.73 6.89
N ASN A 71 11.07 32.54 6.66
CA ASN A 71 10.50 31.26 6.22
C ASN A 71 11.04 30.77 4.88
N PHE A 72 11.66 31.64 4.08
CA PHE A 72 12.34 31.29 2.83
C PHE A 72 13.61 30.43 3.03
N LEU A 73 14.13 30.30 4.26
CA LEU A 73 15.28 29.44 4.54
C LEU A 73 14.85 27.97 4.60
N GLY A 74 14.97 27.27 3.47
CA GLY A 74 14.64 25.84 3.35
C GLY A 74 15.67 24.89 3.98
N GLU A 75 15.99 25.07 5.26
CA GLU A 75 16.93 24.20 6.02
C GLU A 75 16.40 22.76 6.15
N HIS A 76 15.09 22.64 6.36
CA HIS A 76 14.39 21.35 6.46
C HIS A 76 14.60 20.49 5.21
N VAL A 77 14.38 21.06 4.02
CA VAL A 77 14.61 20.38 2.74
C VAL A 77 16.07 19.97 2.60
N ALA A 78 17.00 20.85 2.97
CA ALA A 78 18.41 20.61 2.76
C ALA A 78 18.93 19.43 3.60
N LEU A 79 18.60 19.40 4.90
CA LEU A 79 18.96 18.29 5.79
C LEU A 79 18.21 17.00 5.43
N ALA A 80 16.97 17.09 4.94
CA ALA A 80 16.21 15.94 4.45
C ALA A 80 16.87 15.32 3.21
N MET A 81 17.26 16.13 2.23
CA MET A 81 17.91 15.65 1.00
C MET A 81 19.31 15.10 1.26
N ASP A 82 20.07 15.65 2.21
CA ASP A 82 21.37 15.06 2.62
C ASP A 82 21.19 13.67 3.24
N ARG A 83 20.22 13.51 4.15
CA ARG A 83 19.87 12.20 4.73
C ARG A 83 19.38 11.21 3.68
N LEU A 84 18.57 11.67 2.70
CA LEU A 84 18.08 10.84 1.60
C LEU A 84 19.24 10.22 0.81
N ARG A 85 20.24 11.04 0.44
CA ARG A 85 21.41 10.55 -0.31
C ARG A 85 22.23 9.55 0.49
N GLN A 86 22.39 9.77 1.80
CA GLN A 86 23.08 8.83 2.67
C GLN A 86 22.41 7.45 2.67
N VAL A 87 21.09 7.40 2.88
CA VAL A 87 20.38 6.12 2.93
C VAL A 87 20.29 5.43 1.57
N ILE A 88 20.21 6.19 0.47
CA ILE A 88 20.36 5.66 -0.91
C ILE A 88 21.70 4.95 -1.08
N GLY A 89 22.80 5.56 -0.64
CA GLY A 89 24.13 4.95 -0.71
C GLY A 89 24.24 3.67 0.12
N LEU A 90 23.65 3.64 1.32
CA LEU A 90 23.60 2.44 2.17
C LEU A 90 22.81 1.30 1.52
N MET A 91 21.65 1.59 0.92
CA MET A 91 20.87 0.60 0.17
C MET A 91 21.66 0.03 -1.00
N ALA A 92 22.30 0.89 -1.80
CA ALA A 92 23.10 0.45 -2.94
C ALA A 92 24.25 -0.47 -2.52
N LYS A 93 24.94 -0.14 -1.41
CA LYS A 93 26.01 -0.96 -0.85
C LYS A 93 25.51 -2.32 -0.36
N HIS A 94 24.33 -2.37 0.23
CA HIS A 94 23.72 -3.63 0.67
C HIS A 94 23.40 -4.54 -0.52
N LEU A 95 22.81 -3.99 -1.58
CA LEU A 95 22.53 -4.71 -2.83
C LEU A 95 23.80 -5.23 -3.52
N ASP A 96 24.87 -4.43 -3.53
CA ASP A 96 26.16 -4.79 -4.12
C ASP A 96 26.76 -6.05 -3.45
N VAL A 97 26.62 -6.17 -2.12
CA VAL A 97 27.03 -7.37 -1.37
C VAL A 97 26.18 -8.60 -1.72
N GLN A 98 24.90 -8.43 -2.07
CA GLN A 98 24.07 -9.55 -2.55
C GLN A 98 24.54 -10.02 -3.93
N VAL A 99 24.80 -9.09 -4.85
CA VAL A 99 25.36 -9.40 -6.16
C VAL A 99 26.69 -10.15 -6.02
N ALA A 100 27.59 -9.66 -5.16
CA ALA A 100 28.86 -10.32 -4.87
C ALA A 100 28.66 -11.76 -4.36
N GLN A 101 27.65 -12.02 -3.53
CA GLN A 101 27.34 -13.37 -3.07
C GLN A 101 26.75 -14.25 -4.16
N LEU A 102 25.93 -13.73 -5.07
CA LEU A 102 25.33 -14.52 -6.16
C LEU A 102 26.37 -14.98 -7.20
N VAL A 103 27.32 -14.11 -7.54
CA VAL A 103 28.29 -14.36 -8.62
C VAL A 103 29.49 -15.20 -8.18
N THR A 104 29.66 -15.42 -6.88
CA THR A 104 30.85 -16.07 -6.28
C THR A 104 30.51 -17.49 -5.84
N PRO A 105 31.04 -18.55 -6.50
CA PRO A 105 30.73 -19.96 -6.21
C PRO A 105 30.86 -20.36 -4.75
N GLU A 106 31.83 -19.77 -4.06
CA GLU A 106 32.14 -20.03 -2.65
C GLU A 106 30.99 -19.60 -1.72
N PHE A 107 30.09 -18.73 -2.18
CA PHE A 107 29.01 -18.13 -1.39
C PHE A 107 27.61 -18.35 -1.98
N ASN A 108 27.50 -18.69 -3.26
CA ASN A 108 26.23 -18.69 -3.99
C ASN A 108 25.46 -20.01 -3.93
N ASN A 109 25.89 -20.98 -3.11
CA ASN A 109 25.24 -22.28 -2.93
C ASN A 109 25.03 -23.04 -4.25
N GLY A 110 26.07 -23.16 -5.07
CA GLY A 110 26.09 -24.03 -6.25
C GLY A 110 25.69 -23.38 -7.58
N LEU A 111 25.49 -22.06 -7.62
CA LEU A 111 25.35 -21.36 -8.90
C LEU A 111 26.70 -21.29 -9.63
N PRO A 112 26.71 -21.26 -10.98
CA PRO A 112 27.94 -21.09 -11.75
C PRO A 112 28.69 -19.78 -11.41
N ALA A 113 30.02 -19.81 -11.54
CA ALA A 113 30.85 -18.62 -11.40
C ALA A 113 30.40 -17.51 -12.35
N CYS A 114 30.26 -16.30 -11.83
CA CYS A 114 29.71 -15.15 -12.58
C CYS A 114 28.41 -15.46 -13.32
N LEU A 115 27.60 -16.39 -12.82
CA LEU A 115 26.31 -16.80 -13.40
C LEU A 115 26.38 -17.12 -14.89
N VAL A 116 27.46 -17.77 -15.33
CA VAL A 116 27.60 -18.26 -16.71
C VAL A 116 26.45 -19.20 -17.07
N GLY A 117 25.76 -18.90 -18.18
CA GLY A 117 24.68 -19.72 -18.72
C GLY A 117 25.21 -20.97 -19.44
N ASN A 118 25.74 -20.78 -20.64
CA ASN A 118 26.29 -21.88 -21.44
C ASN A 118 27.70 -22.26 -20.97
N ARG A 119 27.76 -23.27 -20.10
CA ARG A 119 29.02 -23.81 -19.56
C ARG A 119 29.83 -24.62 -20.57
N ALA A 120 29.24 -25.05 -21.69
CA ALA A 120 29.96 -25.77 -22.73
C ALA A 120 30.93 -24.85 -23.49
N ARG A 121 30.62 -23.55 -23.56
CA ARG A 121 31.44 -22.54 -24.22
C ARG A 121 32.37 -21.86 -23.21
N GLN A 122 33.62 -22.34 -23.17
CA GLN A 122 34.64 -21.93 -22.17
C GLN A 122 35.02 -20.44 -22.18
N VAL A 123 34.70 -19.72 -23.25
CA VAL A 123 34.99 -18.27 -23.37
C VAL A 123 33.95 -17.39 -22.67
N ASN A 124 32.80 -17.95 -22.27
CA ASN A 124 31.76 -17.18 -21.59
C ASN A 124 32.20 -16.82 -20.16
N ILE A 125 31.98 -15.56 -19.80
CA ILE A 125 32.24 -14.97 -18.49
C ILE A 125 30.96 -14.49 -17.79
N GLY A 126 29.79 -14.63 -18.43
CA GLY A 126 28.48 -14.39 -17.83
C GLY A 126 28.29 -12.94 -17.40
N VAL A 127 27.78 -12.71 -16.19
CA VAL A 127 27.47 -11.37 -15.67
C VAL A 127 28.67 -10.61 -15.12
N LYS A 128 29.91 -11.05 -15.40
CA LYS A 128 31.13 -10.41 -14.86
C LYS A 128 31.19 -8.91 -15.17
N ALA A 129 30.83 -8.51 -16.39
CA ALA A 129 30.81 -7.10 -16.77
C ALA A 129 29.73 -6.30 -16.01
N LEU A 130 28.54 -6.89 -15.80
CA LEU A 130 27.48 -6.29 -15.00
C LEU A 130 27.92 -6.06 -13.56
N GLN A 131 28.57 -7.06 -12.95
CA GLN A 131 29.13 -6.91 -11.60
C GLN A 131 30.13 -5.75 -11.53
N ILE A 132 31.09 -5.68 -12.47
CA ILE A 132 32.09 -4.60 -12.50
C ILE A 132 31.43 -3.23 -12.65
N CYS A 133 30.37 -3.13 -13.46
CA CYS A 133 29.59 -1.91 -13.62
C CYS A 133 28.86 -1.51 -12.33
N GLY A 134 28.20 -2.45 -11.65
CA GLY A 134 27.59 -2.20 -10.34
C GLY A 134 28.62 -1.74 -9.29
N ASN A 135 29.77 -2.41 -9.25
CA ASN A 135 30.88 -2.09 -8.36
C ASN A 135 31.49 -0.69 -8.61
N SER A 136 31.33 -0.11 -9.80
CA SER A 136 31.78 1.26 -10.09
C SER A 136 30.74 2.32 -9.74
N ILE A 137 29.45 1.97 -9.82
CA ILE A 137 28.33 2.87 -9.51
C ILE A 137 28.10 2.99 -8.00
N MET A 138 28.14 1.88 -7.26
CA MET A 138 27.86 1.88 -5.82
C MET A 138 28.75 2.85 -5.02
N PRO A 139 30.09 2.92 -5.23
CA PRO A 139 30.93 3.90 -4.55
C PRO A 139 30.58 5.35 -4.89
N VAL A 140 30.10 5.63 -6.11
CA VAL A 140 29.64 6.96 -6.51
C VAL A 140 28.39 7.36 -5.73
N LEU A 141 27.45 6.43 -5.49
CA LEU A 141 26.27 6.68 -4.66
C LEU A 141 26.65 7.00 -3.20
N LEU A 142 27.65 6.31 -2.65
CA LEU A 142 28.19 6.65 -1.32
C LEU A 142 28.85 8.03 -1.30
N PHE A 143 29.58 8.39 -2.35
CA PHE A 143 30.18 9.72 -2.48
C PHE A 143 29.12 10.82 -2.54
N LEU A 144 28.05 10.62 -3.31
CA LEU A 144 26.91 11.54 -3.37
C LEU A 144 26.18 11.65 -2.02
N GLY A 145 26.26 10.62 -1.18
CA GLY A 145 25.78 10.63 0.22
C GLY A 145 26.51 11.61 1.15
N THR A 146 27.56 12.29 0.71
CA THR A 146 28.21 13.34 1.51
C THR A 146 27.30 14.56 1.68
N SER A 147 27.33 15.15 2.87
CA SER A 147 26.56 16.34 3.21
C SER A 147 27.02 17.55 2.39
N ILE A 148 26.10 18.44 2.02
CA ILE A 148 26.40 19.73 1.39
C ILE A 148 25.93 20.90 2.26
N THR A 149 24.99 20.67 3.19
CA THR A 149 24.42 21.70 4.07
C THR A 149 25.47 22.32 4.98
N ASP A 150 26.45 21.54 5.43
CA ASP A 150 27.60 21.97 6.24
C ASP A 150 28.59 22.87 5.48
N LYS A 151 28.41 23.05 4.17
CA LYS A 151 29.34 23.77 3.28
C LYS A 151 28.77 25.08 2.75
N PHE A 152 27.81 25.67 3.46
CA PHE A 152 27.24 26.95 3.07
C PHE A 152 28.30 28.09 3.11
N PRO A 153 28.35 28.98 2.12
CA PRO A 153 29.26 30.11 2.14
C PRO A 153 28.75 31.20 3.09
N THR A 154 29.53 31.51 4.12
CA THR A 154 29.18 32.49 5.17
C THR A 154 29.18 33.96 4.71
N HIS A 155 29.64 34.23 3.48
CA HIS A 155 29.80 35.56 2.90
C HIS A 155 28.82 35.82 1.74
N ALA A 156 27.76 35.01 1.64
CA ALA A 156 26.76 35.15 0.58
C ALA A 156 26.05 36.50 0.66
N GLU A 157 25.77 37.07 -0.53
CA GLU A 157 24.91 38.24 -0.70
C GLU A 157 25.29 39.41 0.24
N GLN A 158 26.48 39.98 0.03
CA GLN A 158 27.00 41.09 0.84
C GLN A 158 27.03 40.82 2.37
N TYR A 159 27.23 39.56 2.79
CA TYR A 159 27.18 39.11 4.18
C TYR A 159 25.78 39.19 4.84
N ASN A 160 24.74 39.55 4.09
CA ASN A 160 23.37 39.57 4.60
C ASN A 160 22.86 38.13 4.82
N GLN A 161 23.17 37.21 3.90
CA GLN A 161 22.82 35.79 3.99
C GLN A 161 23.96 34.98 4.61
N ASN A 162 24.40 35.39 5.80
CA ASN A 162 25.54 34.80 6.50
C ASN A 162 25.32 33.34 6.95
N ILE A 163 24.07 32.87 6.93
CA ILE A 163 23.67 31.46 6.95
C ILE A 163 22.76 31.20 5.75
N ASN A 164 22.86 30.01 5.15
CA ASN A 164 21.96 29.54 4.10
C ASN A 164 21.98 28.01 4.06
N SER A 165 20.93 27.41 3.52
CA SER A 165 20.71 25.97 3.67
C SER A 165 21.41 25.12 2.63
N MET A 166 21.85 25.70 1.50
CA MET A 166 22.25 24.93 0.31
C MET A 166 21.15 23.99 -0.22
N GLY A 167 19.88 24.21 0.16
CA GLY A 167 18.77 23.28 -0.08
C GLY A 167 18.54 22.92 -1.54
N GLN A 168 18.62 23.90 -2.45
CA GLN A 168 18.49 23.65 -3.89
C GLN A 168 19.58 22.69 -4.41
N MET A 169 20.83 22.90 -3.99
CA MET A 169 21.95 22.04 -4.40
C MET A 169 21.80 20.63 -3.81
N SER A 170 21.39 20.55 -2.53
CA SER A 170 21.12 19.28 -1.86
C SER A 170 20.05 18.46 -2.59
N ALA A 171 18.94 19.11 -3.01
CA ALA A 171 17.88 18.49 -3.79
C ALA A 171 18.36 18.04 -5.20
N CYS A 172 19.17 18.86 -5.88
CA CYS A 172 19.77 18.48 -7.17
C CYS A 172 20.67 17.24 -7.06
N LEU A 173 21.51 17.17 -6.02
CA LEU A 173 22.34 16.00 -5.73
C LEU A 173 21.49 14.79 -5.38
N ALA A 174 20.35 14.98 -4.72
CA ALA A 174 19.42 13.90 -4.39
C ALA A 174 18.76 13.34 -5.66
N ARG A 175 18.33 14.22 -6.58
CA ARG A 175 17.84 13.81 -7.90
C ARG A 175 18.90 13.02 -8.67
N GLN A 176 20.15 13.47 -8.68
CA GLN A 176 21.25 12.72 -9.30
C GLN A 176 21.42 11.34 -8.66
N SER A 177 21.39 11.27 -7.32
CA SER A 177 21.51 10.01 -6.57
C SER A 177 20.40 9.03 -6.94
N ILE A 178 19.16 9.50 -7.11
CA ILE A 178 18.02 8.66 -7.54
C ILE A 178 18.24 8.11 -8.95
N SER A 179 18.64 8.94 -9.91
CA SER A 179 18.91 8.50 -11.28
C SER A 179 20.04 7.47 -11.34
N THR A 180 21.12 7.70 -10.59
CA THR A 180 22.25 6.77 -10.48
C THR A 180 21.84 5.47 -9.76
N LEU A 181 21.00 5.55 -8.73
CA LEU A 181 20.45 4.37 -8.05
C LEU A 181 19.62 3.51 -9.01
N CYS A 182 18.82 4.12 -9.88
CA CYS A 182 18.03 3.38 -10.87
C CYS A 182 18.92 2.56 -11.80
N GLN A 183 20.06 3.09 -12.24
CA GLN A 183 21.03 2.34 -13.03
C GLN A 183 21.61 1.15 -12.25
N HIS A 184 21.96 1.36 -10.97
CA HIS A 184 22.46 0.29 -10.10
C HIS A 184 21.41 -0.80 -9.84
N LEU A 185 20.16 -0.40 -9.60
CA LEU A 185 19.02 -1.32 -9.42
C LEU A 185 18.76 -2.13 -10.67
N SER A 186 18.82 -1.53 -11.87
CA SER A 186 18.70 -2.25 -13.13
C SER A 186 19.74 -3.38 -13.23
N ILE A 187 21.00 -3.10 -12.91
CA ILE A 187 22.07 -4.10 -12.90
C ILE A 187 21.73 -5.23 -11.91
N CYS A 188 21.33 -4.88 -10.68
CA CYS A 188 20.97 -5.86 -9.65
C CYS A 188 19.81 -6.77 -10.11
N LEU A 189 18.76 -6.18 -10.72
CA LEU A 189 17.62 -6.92 -11.24
C LEU A 189 18.00 -7.89 -12.36
N LEU A 190 18.86 -7.47 -13.30
CA LEU A 190 19.35 -8.34 -14.37
C LEU A 190 20.18 -9.52 -13.84
N VAL A 191 21.04 -9.27 -12.84
CA VAL A 191 21.80 -10.33 -12.15
C VAL A 191 20.86 -11.30 -11.44
N CYS A 192 19.83 -10.79 -10.75
CA CYS A 192 18.84 -11.61 -10.07
C CYS A 192 18.04 -12.48 -11.04
N VAL A 193 17.58 -11.93 -12.17
CA VAL A 193 16.87 -12.70 -13.20
C VAL A 193 17.72 -13.87 -13.71
N GLN A 194 18.99 -13.61 -14.04
CA GLN A 194 19.90 -14.69 -14.45
C GLN A 194 20.10 -15.72 -13.34
N ALA A 195 20.32 -15.28 -12.10
CA ALA A 195 20.52 -16.18 -10.97
C ALA A 195 19.29 -17.07 -10.72
N LEU A 196 18.09 -16.53 -10.88
CA LEU A 196 16.83 -17.25 -10.70
C LEU A 196 16.65 -18.34 -11.75
N ASP A 197 16.93 -18.07 -13.03
CA ASP A 197 16.87 -19.08 -14.09
C ASP A 197 17.83 -20.24 -13.83
N LEU A 198 19.07 -19.92 -13.47
CA LEU A 198 20.09 -20.91 -13.17
C LEU A 198 19.73 -21.71 -11.90
N ARG A 199 19.15 -21.05 -10.89
CA ARG A 199 18.66 -21.72 -9.70
C ARG A 199 17.52 -22.67 -10.02
N ALA A 200 16.58 -22.25 -10.87
CA ALA A 200 15.47 -23.09 -11.32
C ALA A 200 16.00 -24.34 -12.02
N ASN A 201 17.00 -24.18 -12.89
CA ASN A 201 17.66 -25.30 -13.55
C ASN A 201 18.29 -26.28 -12.57
N ILE A 202 18.98 -25.79 -11.54
CA ILE A 202 19.56 -26.65 -10.50
C ILE A 202 18.46 -27.41 -9.74
N ILE A 203 17.38 -26.73 -9.34
CA ILE A 203 16.27 -27.34 -8.59
C ILE A 203 15.54 -28.39 -9.43
N GLU A 204 15.32 -28.10 -10.71
CA GLU A 204 14.66 -28.97 -11.69
C GLU A 204 15.64 -29.97 -12.34
N LYS A 205 16.79 -30.23 -11.71
CA LYS A 205 17.79 -31.25 -12.12
C LYS A 205 18.24 -31.12 -13.57
N GLU A 206 18.60 -29.89 -13.94
CA GLU A 206 19.11 -29.48 -15.25
C GLU A 206 18.10 -29.59 -16.42
N THR A 207 16.80 -29.69 -16.12
CA THR A 207 15.76 -29.87 -17.16
C THR A 207 15.00 -28.60 -17.54
N ASN A 208 15.01 -27.56 -16.70
CA ASN A 208 14.15 -26.39 -16.88
C ASN A 208 14.75 -25.09 -16.31
N TYR A 209 14.86 -24.03 -17.12
CA TYR A 209 15.30 -22.69 -16.70
C TYR A 209 14.15 -21.74 -16.31
N ASP A 210 12.88 -22.14 -16.46
CA ASP A 210 11.74 -21.29 -16.12
C ASP A 210 11.57 -21.20 -14.59
N ALA A 211 11.97 -20.06 -14.02
CA ALA A 211 11.91 -19.81 -12.58
C ALA A 211 10.50 -19.55 -12.03
N ARG A 212 9.51 -19.20 -12.88
CA ARG A 212 8.18 -18.74 -12.42
C ARG A 212 7.49 -19.69 -11.43
N PRO A 213 7.50 -21.02 -11.60
CA PRO A 213 6.82 -21.94 -10.68
C PRO A 213 7.43 -21.97 -9.27
N LEU A 214 8.69 -21.52 -9.13
CA LEU A 214 9.45 -21.57 -7.87
C LEU A 214 9.39 -20.25 -7.09
N LEU A 215 8.90 -19.17 -7.71
CA LEU A 215 8.86 -17.84 -7.11
C LEU A 215 7.62 -17.64 -6.23
N SER A 216 7.70 -16.66 -5.32
CA SER A 216 6.52 -16.02 -4.73
C SER A 216 5.79 -15.22 -5.81
N GLU A 217 4.51 -14.94 -5.63
CA GLU A 217 3.71 -14.14 -6.55
C GLU A 217 4.34 -12.76 -6.77
N ASN A 218 4.77 -12.11 -5.68
CA ASN A 218 5.44 -10.82 -5.73
C ASN A 218 6.76 -10.88 -6.52
N SER A 219 7.61 -11.88 -6.25
CA SER A 219 8.87 -12.04 -6.98
C SER A 219 8.64 -12.43 -8.44
N ARG A 220 7.61 -13.22 -8.73
CA ARG A 220 7.23 -13.66 -10.07
C ARG A 220 6.82 -12.47 -10.94
N ARG A 221 6.02 -11.55 -10.39
CA ARG A 221 5.60 -10.32 -11.09
C ARG A 221 6.80 -9.44 -11.47
N VAL A 222 7.74 -9.24 -10.55
CA VAL A 222 8.98 -8.47 -10.84
C VAL A 222 9.82 -9.19 -11.90
N TYR A 223 10.02 -10.50 -11.75
CA TYR A 223 10.76 -11.31 -12.71
C TYR A 223 10.16 -11.24 -14.13
N GLU A 224 8.85 -11.44 -14.26
CA GLU A 224 8.12 -11.36 -15.54
C GLU A 224 8.20 -9.95 -16.15
N ALA A 225 8.08 -8.90 -15.35
CA ALA A 225 8.20 -7.52 -15.80
C ALA A 225 9.60 -7.22 -16.36
N VAL A 226 10.67 -7.64 -15.67
CA VAL A 226 12.04 -7.46 -16.16
C VAL A 226 12.24 -8.21 -17.48
N ARG A 227 11.78 -9.48 -17.59
CA ARG A 227 11.86 -10.27 -18.82
C ARG A 227 11.13 -9.62 -19.99
N LEU A 228 9.97 -9.03 -19.73
CA LEU A 228 9.21 -8.29 -20.72
C LEU A 228 9.95 -7.03 -21.19
N ILE A 229 10.51 -6.23 -20.28
CA ILE A 229 11.20 -4.97 -20.60
C ILE A 229 12.46 -5.20 -21.45
N ILE A 230 13.27 -6.20 -21.09
CA ILE A 230 14.48 -6.52 -21.85
C ILE A 230 14.17 -7.23 -23.17
N ASN A 231 12.91 -7.62 -23.39
CA ASN A 231 12.45 -8.33 -24.58
C ASN A 231 13.19 -9.67 -24.82
N VAL A 232 13.45 -10.40 -23.72
CA VAL A 232 14.02 -11.75 -23.78
C VAL A 232 12.99 -12.73 -23.20
N PRO A 233 12.33 -13.54 -24.04
CA PRO A 233 11.25 -14.41 -23.59
C PRO A 233 11.76 -15.43 -22.58
N ILE A 234 10.87 -15.86 -21.69
CA ILE A 234 11.14 -16.93 -20.73
C ILE A 234 11.15 -18.25 -21.49
N ASP A 235 12.26 -18.98 -21.39
CA ASP A 235 12.45 -20.27 -22.04
C ASP A 235 12.78 -21.33 -20.98
N ARG A 236 12.27 -22.55 -21.19
CA ARG A 236 12.61 -23.71 -20.36
C ARG A 236 13.98 -24.26 -20.68
N LYS A 237 14.49 -24.04 -21.89
CA LYS A 237 15.75 -24.60 -22.40
C LYS A 237 16.95 -23.68 -22.22
N ARG A 238 16.73 -22.39 -22.00
CA ARG A 238 17.79 -21.39 -21.87
C ARG A 238 17.46 -20.38 -20.76
N PRO A 239 18.45 -19.97 -19.96
CA PRO A 239 18.33 -18.83 -19.07
C PRO A 239 18.35 -17.52 -19.88
N TYR A 240 18.16 -16.40 -19.19
CA TYR A 240 18.24 -15.05 -19.75
C TYR A 240 19.55 -14.81 -20.53
N ILE A 241 20.71 -15.09 -19.94
CA ILE A 241 22.01 -14.99 -20.61
C ILE A 241 22.54 -16.39 -20.85
N TRP A 242 22.55 -16.83 -22.11
CA TRP A 242 23.14 -18.10 -22.51
C TRP A 242 24.60 -17.93 -22.95
N ASP A 243 24.84 -17.17 -24.02
CA ASP A 243 26.19 -16.78 -24.47
C ASP A 243 26.40 -15.26 -24.35
N ASP A 244 27.62 -14.82 -24.00
CA ASP A 244 27.93 -13.40 -23.75
C ASP A 244 27.71 -12.50 -24.98
N GLY A 245 27.78 -13.07 -26.19
CA GLY A 245 27.64 -12.35 -27.45
C GLY A 245 26.20 -12.21 -27.97
N GLU A 246 25.20 -12.73 -27.25
CA GLU A 246 23.80 -12.70 -27.71
C GLU A 246 23.07 -11.39 -27.37
N HIS A 247 23.55 -10.63 -26.38
CA HIS A 247 22.85 -9.48 -25.83
C HIS A 247 23.76 -8.28 -25.56
N ALA A 248 23.26 -7.08 -25.87
CA ALA A 248 23.84 -5.82 -25.46
C ALA A 248 23.33 -5.47 -24.05
N LEU A 249 24.11 -5.81 -23.02
CA LEU A 249 23.69 -5.69 -21.63
C LEU A 249 23.46 -4.23 -21.18
N ASP A 250 24.14 -3.28 -21.82
CA ASP A 250 23.95 -1.84 -21.67
C ASP A 250 22.55 -1.38 -22.13
N GLU A 251 22.05 -1.88 -23.26
CA GLU A 251 20.67 -1.63 -23.68
C GLU A 251 19.66 -2.17 -22.66
N HIS A 252 19.92 -3.34 -22.10
CA HIS A 252 19.04 -3.93 -21.10
C HIS A 252 19.03 -3.10 -19.80
N ILE A 253 20.19 -2.60 -19.35
CA ILE A 253 20.26 -1.66 -18.22
C ILE A 253 19.43 -0.41 -18.50
N ALA A 254 19.57 0.17 -19.69
CA ALA A 254 18.86 1.40 -20.08
C ALA A 254 17.34 1.20 -20.09
N ARG A 255 16.84 0.12 -20.72
CA ARG A 255 15.40 -0.19 -20.78
C ARG A 255 14.80 -0.42 -19.39
N VAL A 256 15.50 -1.14 -18.51
CA VAL A 256 15.05 -1.35 -17.12
C VAL A 256 15.07 -0.04 -16.34
N ALA A 257 16.11 0.78 -16.49
CA ALA A 257 16.21 2.06 -15.78
C ALA A 257 15.12 3.05 -16.19
N GLU A 258 14.80 3.12 -17.49
CA GLU A 258 13.68 3.92 -18.01
C GLU A 258 12.34 3.46 -17.43
N ASN A 259 12.17 2.16 -17.18
CA ASN A 259 10.95 1.61 -16.59
C ASN A 259 10.83 1.80 -15.07
N LEU A 260 11.89 2.26 -14.39
CA LEU A 260 11.87 2.57 -12.96
C LEU A 260 11.44 4.02 -12.68
N ILE A 261 11.83 4.99 -13.52
CA ILE A 261 11.56 6.43 -13.28
C ILE A 261 11.12 7.23 -14.52
N GLY A 262 11.27 6.69 -15.74
CA GLY A 262 11.04 7.41 -17.00
C GLY A 262 9.75 7.04 -17.74
N ASN A 263 9.09 5.95 -17.34
CA ASN A 263 7.85 5.49 -17.95
C ASN A 263 6.83 5.13 -16.87
N GLU A 264 5.96 6.08 -16.52
CA GLU A 264 4.91 5.90 -15.52
C GLU A 264 3.90 4.79 -15.90
N ASN A 265 3.84 4.44 -17.18
CA ASN A 265 3.02 3.34 -17.68
C ASN A 265 3.75 1.99 -17.71
N GLY A 266 5.04 1.98 -17.38
CA GLY A 266 5.91 0.82 -17.42
C GLY A 266 5.51 -0.25 -16.39
N PRO A 267 5.64 -1.54 -16.72
CA PRO A 267 5.28 -2.61 -15.81
C PRO A 267 6.02 -2.53 -14.46
N LEU A 268 7.31 -2.16 -14.42
CA LEU A 268 8.03 -2.02 -13.15
C LEU A 268 7.56 -0.79 -12.37
N TYR A 269 7.40 0.36 -13.02
CA TYR A 269 6.85 1.55 -12.39
C TYR A 269 5.49 1.27 -11.78
N LYS A 270 4.56 0.63 -12.51
CA LYS A 270 3.25 0.24 -11.98
C LYS A 270 3.35 -0.74 -10.82
N LEU A 271 4.20 -1.77 -10.92
CA LEU A 271 4.36 -2.74 -9.84
C LEU A 271 4.87 -2.08 -8.55
N PHE A 272 5.88 -1.24 -8.65
CA PHE A 272 6.45 -0.55 -7.48
C PHE A 272 5.58 0.61 -7.02
N SER A 273 4.88 1.29 -7.91
CA SER A 273 3.90 2.33 -7.54
C SER A 273 2.68 1.72 -6.86
N LEU A 274 2.18 0.56 -7.29
CA LEU A 274 1.10 -0.16 -6.61
C LEU A 274 1.57 -0.70 -5.26
N THR A 275 2.81 -1.19 -5.15
CA THR A 275 3.39 -1.60 -3.85
C THR A 275 3.59 -0.41 -2.91
N ILE A 276 3.99 0.74 -3.46
CA ILE A 276 4.06 2.03 -2.77
C ILE A 276 2.66 2.53 -2.44
N MET A 277 1.64 2.36 -3.26
CA MET A 277 0.28 2.71 -2.86
C MET A 277 -0.23 1.73 -1.79
N ASP A 278 0.09 0.45 -1.86
CA ASP A 278 -0.27 -0.52 -0.81
C ASP A 278 0.52 -0.30 0.50
N SER A 279 1.68 0.37 0.49
CA SER A 279 2.51 0.65 1.69
C SER A 279 2.58 2.11 2.15
N LEU A 280 2.40 3.08 1.26
CA LEU A 280 2.26 4.54 1.48
C LEU A 280 0.81 5.04 1.37
N HIS A 281 -0.12 4.39 0.64
CA HIS A 281 -1.58 4.67 0.74
C HIS A 281 -2.24 3.86 1.83
N CYS A 282 -1.42 3.35 2.73
CA CYS A 282 -1.85 2.81 3.97
C CYS A 282 -2.17 3.92 5.00
N ALA A 283 -2.85 4.98 4.53
CA ALA A 283 -3.55 6.06 5.23
C ALA A 283 -2.72 6.83 6.27
N ASP A 284 -2.24 8.03 5.92
CA ASP A 284 -2.38 9.13 6.87
C ASP A 284 -3.89 9.43 6.95
N PRO A 285 -4.55 9.29 8.11
CA PRO A 285 -5.93 9.66 8.24
C PRO A 285 -6.06 11.15 7.92
N GLY A 286 -6.61 11.45 6.75
CA GLY A 286 -7.53 12.56 6.59
C GLY A 286 -8.78 12.34 7.45
N ALA A 287 -8.59 12.16 8.77
CA ALA A 287 -9.57 12.59 9.72
C ALA A 287 -9.72 14.08 9.44
N ASN A 288 -10.82 14.46 8.81
CA ASN A 288 -11.23 15.85 8.84
C ASN A 288 -11.53 16.16 10.31
N GLN A 289 -10.49 16.52 11.09
CA GLN A 289 -10.58 16.85 12.53
C GLN A 289 -11.50 18.07 12.78
N THR A 290 -11.99 18.68 11.70
CA THR A 290 -12.91 19.81 11.68
C THR A 290 -14.40 19.40 11.77
N HIS A 291 -14.76 18.13 11.57
CA HIS A 291 -16.17 17.70 11.71
C HIS A 291 -16.57 17.67 13.18
N GLN A 292 -17.64 18.38 13.54
CA GLN A 292 -18.26 18.27 14.86
C GLN A 292 -19.46 17.31 14.76
N PRO A 293 -19.44 16.16 15.45
CA PRO A 293 -20.55 15.22 15.47
C PRO A 293 -21.87 15.90 15.89
N GLN A 294 -22.94 15.66 15.14
CA GLN A 294 -24.26 16.28 15.38
C GLN A 294 -25.16 15.43 16.29
N GLY A 295 -24.83 14.17 16.45
CA GLY A 295 -25.51 13.19 17.27
C GLY A 295 -25.01 13.13 18.71
N HIS A 296 -25.45 12.11 19.42
CA HIS A 296 -25.05 11.85 20.81
C HIS A 296 -24.82 10.35 21.02
N GLU A 297 -24.15 10.02 22.12
CA GLU A 297 -23.93 8.65 22.55
C GLU A 297 -25.01 8.22 23.54
N GLU A 298 -25.55 7.01 23.37
CA GLU A 298 -26.48 6.38 24.32
C GLU A 298 -26.22 4.86 24.38
N GLN A 299 -26.90 4.15 25.29
CA GLN A 299 -26.83 2.69 25.34
C GLN A 299 -28.11 2.06 24.82
N VAL A 300 -27.96 1.11 23.90
CA VAL A 300 -29.07 0.32 23.34
C VAL A 300 -28.60 -1.13 23.22
N ALA A 301 -29.45 -2.08 23.64
CA ALA A 301 -29.15 -3.52 23.60
C ALA A 301 -27.83 -3.93 24.29
N GLY A 302 -27.41 -3.19 25.32
CA GLY A 302 -26.18 -3.48 26.09
C GLY A 302 -24.87 -3.05 25.43
N VAL A 303 -24.93 -2.30 24.31
CA VAL A 303 -23.77 -1.68 23.68
C VAL A 303 -23.91 -0.16 23.65
N ASN A 304 -22.78 0.54 23.65
CA ASN A 304 -22.76 1.97 23.35
C ASN A 304 -23.14 2.16 21.88
N ILE A 305 -23.83 3.24 21.57
CA ILE A 305 -24.14 3.62 20.20
C ILE A 305 -23.85 5.10 19.99
N TYR A 306 -23.55 5.48 18.75
CA TYR A 306 -23.75 6.85 18.29
C TYR A 306 -25.07 6.95 17.54
N LYS A 307 -25.89 7.95 17.89
CA LYS A 307 -27.21 8.20 17.30
C LYS A 307 -27.32 9.62 16.80
N THR A 308 -27.80 9.77 15.56
CA THR A 308 -27.99 11.07 14.90
C THR A 308 -29.26 11.04 14.04
N GLY A 309 -29.87 12.21 13.80
CA GLY A 309 -31.16 12.33 13.12
C GLY A 309 -32.39 12.05 14.01
N GLN A 310 -33.58 12.33 13.48
CA GLN A 310 -34.88 12.16 14.16
C GLN A 310 -35.97 11.56 13.25
N GLY A 311 -35.56 10.76 12.26
CA GLY A 311 -36.47 10.12 11.33
C GLY A 311 -37.21 8.91 11.93
N LYS A 312 -38.41 8.62 11.39
CA LYS A 312 -39.21 7.45 11.79
C LYS A 312 -38.67 6.12 11.28
N SER A 313 -37.85 6.16 10.22
CA SER A 313 -37.08 5.02 9.71
C SER A 313 -35.64 5.10 10.19
N ALA A 314 -34.99 3.95 10.34
CA ALA A 314 -33.62 3.84 10.82
C ALA A 314 -32.65 3.29 9.77
N ILE A 315 -31.44 3.82 9.75
CA ILE A 315 -30.27 3.22 9.11
C ILE A 315 -29.31 2.75 10.21
N VAL A 316 -28.94 1.48 10.21
CA VAL A 316 -27.91 0.95 11.09
C VAL A 316 -26.60 0.84 10.33
N LEU A 317 -25.58 1.58 10.76
CA LEU A 317 -24.26 1.62 10.16
C LEU A 317 -23.31 0.71 10.95
N PHE A 318 -22.89 -0.39 10.34
CA PHE A 318 -21.85 -1.28 10.85
C PHE A 318 -20.49 -0.80 10.35
N THR A 319 -19.63 -0.41 11.28
CA THR A 319 -18.37 0.29 11.00
C THR A 319 -17.33 -0.60 10.32
N ASP A 320 -16.21 0.00 9.92
CA ASP A 320 -14.98 -0.76 9.74
C ASP A 320 -14.28 -0.99 11.09
N ILE A 321 -13.03 -1.47 11.06
CA ILE A 321 -12.22 -1.76 12.25
C ILE A 321 -11.95 -0.54 13.16
N PHE A 322 -12.21 0.69 12.72
CA PHE A 322 -11.95 1.91 13.52
C PHE A 322 -13.12 2.27 14.45
N GLY A 323 -14.27 1.60 14.29
CA GLY A 323 -15.37 1.68 15.24
C GLY A 323 -16.17 2.98 15.18
N TYR A 324 -17.11 3.09 16.12
CA TYR A 324 -18.13 4.15 16.14
C TYR A 324 -17.61 5.51 16.64
N THR A 325 -16.46 5.52 17.32
CA THR A 325 -15.77 6.75 17.78
C THR A 325 -14.95 7.41 16.67
N PHE A 326 -14.68 6.70 15.57
CA PHE A 326 -13.92 7.26 14.46
C PHE A 326 -14.69 8.40 13.78
N ILE A 327 -14.01 9.55 13.61
CA ILE A 327 -14.68 10.79 13.21
C ILE A 327 -15.32 10.71 11.82
N ASN A 328 -14.67 10.03 10.87
CA ASN A 328 -15.22 9.86 9.52
C ASN A 328 -16.50 9.00 9.53
N THR A 329 -16.56 8.01 10.42
CA THR A 329 -17.75 7.17 10.62
C THR A 329 -18.93 8.01 11.13
N ARG A 330 -18.69 8.90 12.11
CA ARG A 330 -19.73 9.83 12.61
C ARG A 330 -20.14 10.85 11.56
N LYS A 331 -19.20 11.36 10.77
CA LYS A 331 -19.46 12.24 9.63
C LYS A 331 -20.38 11.58 8.59
N LEU A 332 -20.11 10.32 8.24
CA LEU A 332 -20.98 9.55 7.33
C LEU A 332 -22.37 9.36 7.91
N ALA A 333 -22.49 9.04 9.21
CA ALA A 333 -23.78 8.89 9.85
C ALA A 333 -24.59 10.19 9.87
N ASP A 334 -23.96 11.32 10.20
CA ASP A 334 -24.61 12.63 10.18
C ASP A 334 -25.07 12.99 8.75
N ARG A 335 -24.23 12.72 7.75
CA ARG A 335 -24.56 12.89 6.33
C ARG A 335 -25.78 12.05 5.95
N PHE A 336 -25.79 10.75 6.27
CA PHE A 336 -26.92 9.87 5.97
C PHE A 336 -28.20 10.35 6.66
N ALA A 337 -28.16 10.72 7.94
CA ALA A 337 -29.32 11.23 8.66
C ALA A 337 -29.90 12.49 8.00
N ASN A 338 -29.04 13.46 7.70
CA ASN A 338 -29.45 14.74 7.10
C ASN A 338 -30.02 14.56 5.70
N ASP A 339 -29.31 13.82 4.85
CA ASP A 339 -29.67 13.75 3.43
C ASP A 339 -30.84 12.80 3.19
N THR A 340 -31.07 11.80 4.04
CA THR A 340 -32.18 10.84 3.93
C THR A 340 -33.39 11.17 4.81
N GLY A 341 -33.22 12.00 5.85
CA GLY A 341 -34.27 12.26 6.84
C GLY A 341 -34.54 11.08 7.79
N THR A 342 -33.59 10.17 7.95
CA THR A 342 -33.70 8.98 8.82
C THR A 342 -32.99 9.18 10.16
N THR A 343 -33.24 8.29 11.13
CA THR A 343 -32.37 8.14 12.30
C THR A 343 -31.22 7.19 11.95
N VAL A 344 -29.97 7.57 12.21
CA VAL A 344 -28.80 6.70 11.99
C VAL A 344 -28.24 6.23 13.32
N LEU A 345 -28.01 4.92 13.42
CA LEU A 345 -27.50 4.25 14.62
C LEU A 345 -26.19 3.53 14.28
N ILE A 346 -25.15 3.75 15.08
CA ILE A 346 -23.85 3.08 14.95
C ILE A 346 -23.58 2.29 16.23
N PRO A 347 -23.76 0.96 16.24
CA PRO A 347 -23.48 0.15 17.42
C PRO A 347 -21.98 -0.07 17.63
N ASP A 348 -21.53 0.00 18.88
CA ASP A 348 -20.19 -0.38 19.30
C ASP A 348 -20.10 -1.88 19.57
N TYR A 349 -19.92 -2.65 18.49
CA TYR A 349 -19.74 -4.10 18.58
C TYR A 349 -18.27 -4.51 18.81
N PHE A 350 -17.40 -3.55 19.17
CA PHE A 350 -16.03 -3.79 19.63
C PHE A 350 -15.83 -3.49 21.13
N HIS A 351 -16.88 -3.06 21.84
CA HIS A 351 -16.83 -2.76 23.27
C HIS A 351 -15.71 -1.77 23.66
N GLY A 352 -15.54 -0.71 22.86
CA GLY A 352 -14.56 0.36 23.08
C GLY A 352 -13.13 0.03 22.64
N ASP A 353 -12.91 -1.15 22.07
CA ASP A 353 -11.59 -1.63 21.65
C ASP A 353 -11.46 -1.65 20.12
N SER A 354 -11.84 -0.53 19.49
CA SER A 354 -11.63 -0.33 18.06
C SER A 354 -10.18 -0.01 17.73
N MET A 355 -9.77 -0.30 16.50
CA MET A 355 -8.43 0.04 16.02
C MET A 355 -8.28 1.57 15.96
N ASN A 356 -7.10 2.06 16.29
CA ASN A 356 -6.78 3.49 16.18
C ASN A 356 -5.83 3.72 15.00
N PRO A 357 -6.28 4.38 13.91
CA PRO A 357 -5.44 4.63 12.75
C PRO A 357 -4.32 5.65 13.03
N THR A 358 -4.34 6.37 14.15
CA THR A 358 -3.27 7.30 14.54
C THR A 358 -2.09 6.61 15.22
N ILE A 359 -2.20 5.30 15.53
CA ILE A 359 -1.08 4.52 16.06
C ILE A 359 -0.16 4.14 14.88
N PRO A 360 1.14 4.50 14.91
CA PRO A 360 2.09 4.06 13.90
C PRO A 360 2.09 2.53 13.77
N ASN A 361 2.07 2.03 12.53
CA ASN A 361 2.02 0.59 12.24
C ASN A 361 0.87 -0.17 12.92
N TYR A 362 -0.29 0.48 13.17
CA TYR A 362 -1.45 -0.20 13.79
C TYR A 362 -1.85 -1.52 13.10
N ARG A 363 -1.53 -1.68 11.81
CA ARG A 363 -1.77 -2.92 11.05
C ARG A 363 -1.02 -4.13 11.60
N ASP A 364 0.12 -3.94 12.26
CA ASP A 364 0.85 -5.04 12.90
C ASP A 364 0.05 -5.64 14.06
N LEU A 365 -0.87 -4.86 14.64
CA LEU A 365 -1.77 -5.31 15.69
C LEU A 365 -3.04 -5.99 15.13
N LEU A 366 -3.30 -5.87 13.83
CA LEU A 366 -4.53 -6.37 13.20
C LEU A 366 -4.73 -7.89 13.37
N PRO A 367 -3.71 -8.76 13.22
CA PRO A 367 -3.90 -10.20 13.43
C PRO A 367 -4.34 -10.55 14.85
N ASP A 368 -3.80 -9.88 15.86
CA ASP A 368 -4.18 -10.11 17.26
C ASP A 368 -5.50 -9.44 17.61
N TRP A 369 -5.81 -8.30 17.00
CA TRP A 369 -7.11 -7.66 17.14
C TRP A 369 -8.23 -8.52 16.54
N LEU A 370 -8.04 -9.11 15.35
CA LEU A 370 -9.03 -10.00 14.71
C LEU A 370 -9.28 -11.29 15.50
N LYS A 371 -8.29 -11.77 16.27
CA LYS A 371 -8.51 -12.90 17.20
C LYS A 371 -9.40 -12.52 18.38
N ARG A 372 -9.32 -11.28 18.83
CA ARG A 372 -10.10 -10.74 19.96
C ARG A 372 -11.49 -10.27 19.51
N HIS A 373 -11.63 -9.90 18.24
CA HIS A 373 -12.88 -9.43 17.62
C HIS A 373 -13.22 -10.29 16.39
N PRO A 374 -13.61 -11.56 16.57
CA PRO A 374 -14.08 -12.38 15.46
C PRO A 374 -15.44 -11.88 14.95
N THR A 375 -15.70 -12.02 13.65
CA THR A 375 -16.95 -11.55 13.03
C THR A 375 -18.20 -12.25 13.59
N THR A 376 -18.06 -13.44 14.16
CA THR A 376 -19.16 -14.16 14.83
C THR A 376 -19.72 -13.37 16.02
N GLU A 377 -18.85 -12.76 16.83
CA GLU A 377 -19.29 -11.96 17.99
C GLU A 377 -19.99 -10.68 17.54
N ALA A 378 -19.44 -10.01 16.52
CA ALA A 378 -20.09 -8.84 15.93
C ALA A 378 -21.48 -9.17 15.36
N CYS A 379 -21.65 -10.34 14.73
CA CYS A 379 -22.94 -10.83 14.26
C CYS A 379 -23.93 -11.10 15.40
N GLU A 380 -23.50 -11.72 16.51
CA GLU A 380 -24.35 -11.95 17.68
C GLU A 380 -24.83 -10.64 18.34
N ILE A 381 -23.94 -9.65 18.40
CA ILE A 381 -24.29 -8.30 18.89
C ILE A 381 -25.29 -7.66 17.93
N ALA A 382 -25.08 -7.77 16.62
CA ALA A 382 -25.99 -7.24 15.61
C ALA A 382 -27.38 -7.88 15.68
N ASP A 383 -27.47 -9.18 15.96
CA ASP A 383 -28.75 -9.87 16.15
C ASP A 383 -29.54 -9.30 17.32
N LYS A 384 -28.89 -9.16 18.48
CA LYS A 384 -29.49 -8.57 19.69
C LYS A 384 -29.90 -7.12 19.43
N PHE A 385 -29.05 -6.37 18.72
CA PHE A 385 -29.28 -4.97 18.40
C PHE A 385 -30.51 -4.80 17.50
N ILE A 386 -30.54 -5.47 16.34
CA ILE A 386 -31.66 -5.41 15.40
C ILE A 386 -32.95 -5.91 16.04
N SER A 387 -32.89 -6.99 16.83
CA SER A 387 -34.05 -7.50 17.57
C SER A 387 -34.62 -6.49 18.57
N THR A 388 -33.74 -5.72 19.22
CA THR A 388 -34.14 -4.71 20.23
C THR A 388 -34.78 -3.49 19.58
N ILE A 389 -34.30 -3.05 18.42
CA ILE A 389 -34.84 -1.86 17.75
C ILE A 389 -35.99 -2.19 16.79
N LYS A 390 -36.22 -3.47 16.50
CA LYS A 390 -37.33 -3.94 15.66
C LYS A 390 -38.66 -3.49 16.28
N GLY A 391 -39.45 -2.75 15.50
CA GLY A 391 -40.73 -2.20 15.93
C GLY A 391 -40.64 -0.82 16.60
N HIS A 392 -39.44 -0.31 16.89
CA HIS A 392 -39.26 1.10 17.30
C HIS A 392 -39.19 2.06 16.09
N TYR A 393 -38.94 1.52 14.89
CA TYR A 393 -38.84 2.27 13.64
C TYR A 393 -39.78 1.68 12.59
N GLU A 394 -40.32 2.55 11.71
CA GLU A 394 -41.22 2.17 10.61
C GLU A 394 -40.51 1.26 9.58
N SER A 395 -39.22 1.50 9.36
CA SER A 395 -38.36 0.61 8.57
C SER A 395 -36.92 0.63 9.08
N ILE A 396 -36.19 -0.46 8.86
CA ILE A 396 -34.77 -0.58 9.19
C ILE A 396 -34.01 -0.90 7.91
N GLN A 397 -32.97 -0.12 7.65
CA GLN A 397 -32.02 -0.29 6.56
C GLN A 397 -30.62 -0.46 7.17
N VAL A 398 -29.71 -1.14 6.47
CA VAL A 398 -28.36 -1.41 7.01
C VAL A 398 -27.28 -1.06 5.99
N ILE A 399 -26.15 -0.57 6.48
CA ILE A 399 -24.94 -0.36 5.69
C ILE A 399 -23.70 -0.82 6.45
N GLY A 400 -22.79 -1.48 5.77
CA GLY A 400 -21.58 -2.06 6.36
C GLY A 400 -20.35 -1.71 5.54
N PHE A 401 -19.27 -1.30 6.21
CA PHE A 401 -18.00 -0.94 5.56
C PHE A 401 -16.88 -1.90 5.97
N CYS A 402 -16.10 -2.43 5.02
CA CYS A 402 -15.02 -3.38 5.33
C CYS A 402 -15.54 -4.52 6.23
N TYR A 403 -15.07 -4.58 7.48
CA TYR A 403 -15.48 -5.55 8.50
C TYR A 403 -17.01 -5.60 8.67
N GLY A 404 -17.68 -4.44 8.70
CA GLY A 404 -19.13 -4.34 8.84
C GLY A 404 -19.92 -4.92 7.67
N ALA A 405 -19.29 -5.11 6.49
CA ALA A 405 -19.96 -5.73 5.35
C ALA A 405 -20.35 -7.18 5.65
N LYS A 406 -19.50 -7.91 6.39
CA LYS A 406 -19.81 -9.28 6.85
C LYS A 406 -21.07 -9.32 7.71
N VAL A 407 -21.20 -8.36 8.62
CA VAL A 407 -22.36 -8.23 9.52
C VAL A 407 -23.63 -7.94 8.73
N VAL A 408 -23.55 -7.05 7.72
CA VAL A 408 -24.70 -6.77 6.84
C VAL A 408 -25.12 -8.00 6.04
N VAL A 409 -24.18 -8.71 5.42
CA VAL A 409 -24.49 -9.92 4.65
C VAL A 409 -25.12 -10.98 5.55
N TYR A 410 -24.58 -11.17 6.76
CA TYR A 410 -25.14 -12.07 7.77
C TYR A 410 -26.59 -11.70 8.12
N LEU A 411 -26.86 -10.43 8.40
CA LEU A 411 -28.20 -9.97 8.79
C LEU A 411 -29.25 -10.19 7.69
N ILE A 412 -28.90 -9.98 6.41
CA ILE A 412 -29.84 -10.18 5.30
C ILE A 412 -30.02 -11.64 4.89
N THR A 413 -29.13 -12.54 5.33
CA THR A 413 -29.29 -13.99 5.19
C THR A 413 -29.85 -14.63 6.46
N HIS A 414 -29.96 -13.88 7.56
CA HIS A 414 -30.48 -14.37 8.84
C HIS A 414 -31.94 -14.85 8.71
N PRO A 415 -32.27 -16.08 9.17
CA PRO A 415 -33.61 -16.66 8.98
C PRO A 415 -34.75 -15.82 9.53
N GLU A 416 -34.56 -15.17 10.68
CA GLU A 416 -35.62 -14.44 11.38
C GLU A 416 -35.57 -12.92 11.16
N LEU A 417 -34.38 -12.37 10.90
CA LEU A 417 -34.14 -10.93 10.91
C LEU A 417 -34.10 -10.32 9.51
N SER A 418 -33.77 -11.11 8.48
CA SER A 418 -33.70 -10.65 7.09
C SER A 418 -34.99 -9.98 6.60
N SER A 419 -36.15 -10.40 7.10
CA SER A 419 -37.46 -9.79 6.77
C SER A 419 -37.67 -8.40 7.37
N THR A 420 -36.88 -8.03 8.38
CA THR A 420 -36.93 -6.73 9.06
C THR A 420 -36.12 -5.67 8.31
N ILE A 421 -35.20 -6.09 7.43
CA ILE A 421 -34.26 -5.22 6.74
C ILE A 421 -34.81 -4.89 5.35
N LYS A 422 -35.11 -3.62 5.13
CA LYS A 422 -35.74 -3.13 3.89
C LYS A 422 -34.72 -2.88 2.77
N ALA A 423 -33.51 -2.48 3.13
CA ALA A 423 -32.41 -2.24 2.21
C ALA A 423 -31.06 -2.54 2.87
N ALA A 424 -30.12 -3.05 2.08
CA ALA A 424 -28.77 -3.34 2.52
C ALA A 424 -27.72 -2.79 1.56
N ILE A 425 -26.66 -2.19 2.10
CA ILE A 425 -25.52 -1.68 1.35
C ILE A 425 -24.24 -2.23 1.97
N VAL A 426 -23.29 -2.64 1.15
CA VAL A 426 -21.93 -2.96 1.59
C VAL A 426 -20.93 -2.13 0.80
N GLY A 427 -20.00 -1.47 1.49
CA GLY A 427 -18.95 -0.67 0.90
C GLY A 427 -17.57 -1.26 1.15
N HIS A 428 -16.76 -1.36 0.10
CA HIS A 428 -15.42 -1.97 0.10
C HIS A 428 -15.37 -3.20 1.02
N PRO A 429 -16.15 -4.25 0.70
CA PRO A 429 -16.48 -5.32 1.65
C PRO A 429 -15.26 -6.16 2.05
N SER A 430 -15.33 -6.84 3.19
CA SER A 430 -14.34 -7.82 3.60
C SER A 430 -14.97 -9.03 4.28
N MET A 431 -14.18 -10.11 4.44
CA MET A 431 -14.57 -11.34 5.15
C MET A 431 -15.79 -12.08 4.57
N LEU A 432 -16.18 -11.76 3.33
CA LEU A 432 -17.24 -12.47 2.61
C LEU A 432 -16.68 -13.74 1.97
N VAL A 433 -17.46 -14.82 2.03
CA VAL A 433 -17.13 -16.09 1.38
C VAL A 433 -18.17 -16.44 0.31
N LYS A 434 -17.75 -17.18 -0.72
CA LYS A 434 -18.55 -17.46 -1.92
C LYS A 434 -19.90 -18.13 -1.60
N GLU A 435 -19.95 -18.98 -0.58
CA GLU A 435 -21.14 -19.69 -0.14
C GLU A 435 -22.25 -18.76 0.35
N GLU A 436 -21.91 -17.55 0.81
CA GLU A 436 -22.88 -16.57 1.32
C GLU A 436 -23.66 -15.92 0.18
N ALA A 437 -23.06 -15.73 -1.00
CA ALA A 437 -23.73 -15.18 -2.18
C ALA A 437 -25.01 -15.97 -2.52
N LYS A 438 -24.95 -17.30 -2.39
CA LYS A 438 -26.08 -18.21 -2.64
C LYS A 438 -27.20 -18.09 -1.63
N GLN A 439 -26.97 -17.48 -0.47
CA GLN A 439 -27.97 -17.35 0.60
C GLN A 439 -28.71 -16.02 0.52
N ILE A 440 -28.18 -15.05 -0.23
CA ILE A 440 -28.80 -13.74 -0.38
C ILE A 440 -30.11 -13.88 -1.18
N ARG A 441 -31.20 -13.43 -0.56
CA ARG A 441 -32.56 -13.43 -1.14
C ARG A 441 -33.22 -12.05 -1.06
N ARG A 442 -32.41 -11.02 -0.84
CA ARG A 442 -32.85 -9.63 -0.63
C ARG A 442 -31.98 -8.68 -1.44
N PRO A 443 -32.54 -7.58 -1.96
CA PRO A 443 -31.76 -6.55 -2.64
C PRO A 443 -30.60 -6.04 -1.78
N ILE A 444 -29.41 -6.01 -2.38
CA ILE A 444 -28.19 -5.48 -1.77
C ILE A 444 -27.38 -4.69 -2.80
N LEU A 445 -26.88 -3.52 -2.38
CA LEU A 445 -25.98 -2.68 -3.17
C LEU A 445 -24.54 -2.88 -2.71
N PHE A 446 -23.65 -3.16 -3.66
CA PHE A 446 -22.20 -3.25 -3.47
C PHE A 446 -21.54 -1.97 -4.02
N LEU A 447 -20.79 -1.30 -3.16
CA LEU A 447 -19.95 -0.15 -3.51
C LEU A 447 -18.48 -0.61 -3.53
N CYS A 448 -18.01 -1.02 -4.71
CA CYS A 448 -16.72 -1.69 -4.91
C CYS A 448 -15.61 -0.71 -5.31
N ALA A 449 -14.44 -0.86 -4.69
CA ALA A 449 -13.25 -0.18 -5.16
C ALA A 449 -12.83 -0.72 -6.56
N GLU A 450 -12.08 0.06 -7.34
CA GLU A 450 -11.57 -0.44 -8.63
C GLU A 450 -10.56 -1.56 -8.42
N THR A 451 -9.62 -1.34 -7.50
CA THR A 451 -8.57 -2.31 -7.16
C THR A 451 -8.66 -2.64 -5.67
N ASP A 452 -9.29 -3.78 -5.34
CA ASP A 452 -9.48 -4.23 -3.96
C ASP A 452 -8.70 -5.53 -3.70
N HIS A 453 -7.75 -5.49 -2.76
CA HIS A 453 -6.94 -6.65 -2.36
C HIS A 453 -7.63 -7.50 -1.28
N ILE A 454 -8.71 -7.02 -0.67
CA ILE A 454 -9.49 -7.71 0.35
C ILE A 454 -10.73 -8.36 -0.26
N PHE A 455 -11.55 -7.58 -0.97
CA PHE A 455 -12.62 -8.12 -1.83
C PHE A 455 -12.05 -8.44 -3.20
N THR A 456 -11.27 -9.52 -3.26
CA THR A 456 -10.49 -9.87 -4.44
C THR A 456 -11.39 -10.05 -5.67
N PRO A 457 -10.86 -9.84 -6.90
CA PRO A 457 -11.63 -10.03 -8.13
C PRO A 457 -12.33 -11.40 -8.23
N ASP A 458 -11.69 -12.47 -7.74
CA ASP A 458 -12.29 -13.81 -7.72
C ASP A 458 -13.53 -13.94 -6.81
N ILE A 459 -13.58 -13.19 -5.70
CA ILE A 459 -14.74 -13.15 -4.82
C ILE A 459 -15.80 -12.20 -5.42
N GLU A 460 -15.39 -11.02 -5.88
CA GLU A 460 -16.26 -10.02 -6.52
C GLU A 460 -17.02 -10.63 -7.71
N GLU A 461 -16.31 -11.21 -8.68
CA GLU A 461 -16.91 -11.84 -9.87
C GLU A 461 -17.86 -12.98 -9.51
N TYR A 462 -17.56 -13.74 -8.46
CA TYR A 462 -18.43 -14.81 -7.99
C TYR A 462 -19.74 -14.27 -7.44
N PHE A 463 -19.67 -13.24 -6.60
CA PHE A 463 -20.84 -12.55 -6.05
C PHE A 463 -21.67 -11.89 -7.16
N GLU A 464 -21.04 -11.21 -8.10
CA GLU A 464 -21.70 -10.61 -9.26
C GLU A 464 -22.47 -11.66 -10.06
N LYS A 465 -21.83 -12.80 -10.38
CA LYS A 465 -22.45 -13.86 -11.17
C LYS A 465 -23.64 -14.52 -10.48
N GLU A 466 -23.49 -14.89 -9.21
CA GLU A 466 -24.57 -15.51 -8.44
C GLU A 466 -25.75 -14.55 -8.26
N LEU A 467 -25.48 -13.29 -7.94
CA LEU A 467 -26.52 -12.30 -7.68
C LEU A 467 -27.16 -11.72 -8.94
N ALA A 468 -26.46 -11.73 -10.08
CA ALA A 468 -27.06 -11.45 -11.38
C ALA A 468 -28.08 -12.53 -11.75
N THR A 469 -27.82 -13.79 -11.39
CA THR A 469 -28.75 -14.89 -11.63
C THR A 469 -30.00 -14.76 -10.77
N SER A 470 -29.85 -14.34 -9.51
CA SER A 470 -30.98 -14.17 -8.59
C SER A 470 -31.68 -12.81 -8.71
N GLY A 471 -31.07 -11.82 -9.35
CA GLY A 471 -31.58 -10.44 -9.48
C GLY A 471 -31.52 -9.62 -8.19
N PHE A 472 -30.71 -10.03 -7.21
CA PHE A 472 -30.68 -9.40 -5.88
C PHE A 472 -29.49 -8.45 -5.66
N GLY A 473 -28.45 -8.52 -6.49
CA GLY A 473 -27.23 -7.71 -6.34
C GLY A 473 -27.15 -6.58 -7.35
N THR A 474 -26.75 -5.40 -6.90
CA THR A 474 -26.30 -4.30 -7.75
C THR A 474 -24.87 -3.94 -7.37
N PHE A 475 -23.98 -3.79 -8.36
CA PHE A 475 -22.56 -3.50 -8.14
C PHE A 475 -22.19 -2.19 -8.81
N LEU A 476 -21.60 -1.28 -8.04
CA LEU A 476 -21.07 -0.02 -8.53
C LEU A 476 -19.57 0.01 -8.27
N LYS A 477 -18.78 0.25 -9.32
CA LYS A 477 -17.31 0.30 -9.26
C LYS A 477 -16.82 1.73 -9.40
N TYR A 478 -15.87 2.11 -8.54
CA TYR A 478 -15.39 3.49 -8.42
C TYR A 478 -13.93 3.61 -8.92
N PRO A 479 -13.66 4.21 -10.10
CA PRO A 479 -12.33 4.24 -10.71
C PRO A 479 -11.27 5.01 -9.90
N GLY A 480 -10.05 4.47 -9.84
CA GLY A 480 -8.91 5.04 -9.12
C GLY A 480 -8.97 4.82 -7.60
N THR A 481 -9.88 3.98 -7.11
CA THR A 481 -10.04 3.74 -5.67
C THR A 481 -9.53 2.37 -5.23
N VAL A 482 -9.10 2.30 -3.97
CA VAL A 482 -8.65 1.08 -3.28
C VAL A 482 -9.50 0.80 -2.04
N HIS A 483 -9.23 -0.33 -1.37
CA HIS A 483 -9.96 -0.76 -0.18
C HIS A 483 -10.02 0.34 0.90
N GLY A 484 -11.22 0.62 1.41
CA GLY A 484 -11.44 1.64 2.45
C GLY A 484 -11.76 3.05 1.95
N PHE A 485 -11.80 3.29 0.63
CA PHE A 485 -11.93 4.64 0.05
C PHE A 485 -13.16 5.44 0.51
N ILE A 486 -14.26 4.79 0.94
CA ILE A 486 -15.49 5.47 1.36
C ILE A 486 -15.36 6.08 2.75
N VAL A 487 -14.78 5.33 3.69
CA VAL A 487 -14.60 5.78 5.08
C VAL A 487 -13.29 6.56 5.24
N ARG A 488 -12.29 6.25 4.41
CA ARG A 488 -10.94 6.82 4.45
C ARG A 488 -10.41 7.04 3.03
N PRO A 489 -10.89 8.07 2.32
CA PRO A 489 -10.27 8.44 1.05
C PRO A 489 -8.81 8.89 1.30
N ASP A 490 -7.93 8.63 0.34
CA ASP A 490 -6.48 8.88 0.44
C ASP A 490 -6.08 10.37 0.34
N GLY A 491 -7.06 11.27 0.35
CA GLY A 491 -6.84 12.72 0.23
C GLY A 491 -6.68 13.22 -1.21
N SER A 492 -6.48 12.34 -2.19
CA SER A 492 -6.39 12.76 -3.60
C SER A 492 -7.73 13.34 -4.10
N PRO A 493 -7.72 14.36 -4.96
CA PRO A 493 -8.97 14.93 -5.50
C PRO A 493 -9.85 13.90 -6.19
N GLN A 494 -9.23 12.95 -6.91
CA GLN A 494 -9.94 11.88 -7.61
C GLN A 494 -10.64 10.93 -6.63
N VAL A 495 -9.94 10.40 -5.62
CA VAL A 495 -10.53 9.45 -4.66
C VAL A 495 -11.56 10.14 -3.78
N ASN A 496 -11.32 11.40 -3.38
CA ASN A 496 -12.33 12.19 -2.66
C ASN A 496 -13.63 12.33 -3.47
N GLN A 497 -13.52 12.61 -4.77
CA GLN A 497 -14.68 12.68 -5.65
C GLN A 497 -15.41 11.33 -5.76
N GLN A 498 -14.67 10.23 -5.85
CA GLN A 498 -15.27 8.89 -5.93
C GLN A 498 -15.89 8.44 -4.61
N SER A 499 -15.27 8.75 -3.47
CA SER A 499 -15.82 8.55 -2.13
C SER A 499 -17.14 9.31 -1.99
N GLU A 500 -17.16 10.58 -2.37
CA GLU A 500 -18.35 11.42 -2.34
C GLU A 500 -19.46 10.85 -3.23
N LYS A 501 -19.12 10.39 -4.42
CA LYS A 501 -20.05 9.71 -5.32
C LYS A 501 -20.63 8.44 -4.70
N ALA A 502 -19.81 7.60 -4.06
CA ALA A 502 -20.26 6.39 -3.39
C ALA A 502 -21.23 6.67 -2.23
N VAL A 503 -20.98 7.74 -1.47
CA VAL A 503 -21.89 8.19 -0.40
C VAL A 503 -23.22 8.68 -1.00
N GLN A 504 -23.18 9.42 -2.11
CA GLN A 504 -24.37 9.89 -2.81
C GLN A 504 -25.20 8.73 -3.37
N ASP A 505 -24.56 7.74 -4.00
CA ASP A 505 -25.23 6.54 -4.51
C ASP A 505 -25.91 5.75 -3.37
N ALA A 506 -25.26 5.67 -2.19
CA ALA A 506 -25.84 5.05 -1.01
C ALA A 506 -27.09 5.82 -0.49
N ILE A 507 -27.02 7.15 -0.44
CA ILE A 507 -28.15 8.01 -0.05
C ILE A 507 -29.34 7.80 -0.99
N GLU A 508 -29.08 7.78 -2.31
CA GLU A 508 -30.13 7.56 -3.31
C GLU A 508 -30.74 6.17 -3.21
N TYR A 509 -29.92 5.16 -2.94
CA TYR A 509 -30.40 3.80 -2.69
C TYR A 509 -31.30 3.74 -1.47
N PHE A 510 -30.90 4.37 -0.35
CA PHE A 510 -31.73 4.44 0.85
C PHE A 510 -33.04 5.18 0.60
N LYS A 511 -33.02 6.33 -0.07
CA LYS A 511 -34.24 7.11 -0.38
C LYS A 511 -35.28 6.32 -1.17
N LYS A 512 -34.85 5.46 -2.09
CA LYS A 512 -35.75 4.58 -2.86
C LYS A 512 -36.43 3.51 -1.99
N ASN A 513 -35.90 3.27 -0.79
CA ASN A 513 -36.30 2.20 0.11
C ASN A 513 -36.69 2.69 1.52
N ILE A 514 -36.94 3.99 1.73
CA ILE A 514 -37.49 4.54 2.98
C ILE A 514 -38.96 4.17 3.13
#